data_AF-A0A7S1KLU4-F1
#
_entry.id   AF-A0A7S1KLU4-F1
#
_cell.length_a   1.000
_cell.length_b   1.000
_cell.length_c   1.000
_cell.angle_alpha   90.00
_cell.angle_beta   90.00
_cell.angle_gamma   90.00
#
_symmetry.space_group_name_H-M   'P 1'
#
loop_
_entity.id
_entity.type
_entity.pdbx_description
1 polymer ?
#
loop_
_entity_poly.entity_id
_entity_poly.type
_entity_poly.pdbx_seq_one_letter_code
_entity_poly.pdbx_strand_id
1 'polypeptide(L)'
;HHHFANVSPRAMTSITPHHHLSQQPITPLQEFFIKHKPLHKALNTLQSQHKIDAKPHAEHPHLILLKYNFLKVRWNEPLTHQCRGIIVDTSQPNFPIVAYPFDKFFNLSESNAAPVQFDQKTTCIFEKLDGSICTIYHYADEWHVASSGMPDASGMIKGRTFSNLFWKIWDEKGMKLPQDVSRCYFFEMCTDENRIVVPYPEDRIVLIGARDLITLQEFAHKELCEMGEQHNWEVIQRTCLHAESLADVREAAEKLDPVQSEGFVVCDASFNRVKIKSPQYVSLTRLNIKRPMSANLDQMYAVLRVNEQSEFLTYFPQFKKIYQEAKKRYRFFCEVMKILVDVRRRGIGEGALEALLCKVFGWNQVTKKNVFVVNLLERLNVDREISLSEALGQIRMKKLRPLIEHVNAFEEDVTVALFLDKTKTKNWEDQLMSALAQSTDKGKSAKDLRKERRIAKQRAKEEQKKRDLEEDHVVG
;
A
#
# COMPACT_ATOMS: atom_id res chain seq x y z
N HIS A 1 -57.51 57.27 22.06
CA HIS A 1 -57.08 55.89 21.82
C HIS A 1 -56.34 55.80 20.50
N HIS A 2 -55.07 55.36 20.58
CA HIS A 2 -54.08 54.99 19.56
C HIS A 2 -53.85 55.84 18.29
N HIS A 3 -52.64 56.39 18.26
CA HIS A 3 -51.93 57.04 17.16
C HIS A 3 -51.59 56.08 16.01
N PHE A 4 -51.74 56.57 14.78
CA PHE A 4 -50.98 56.13 13.61
C PHE A 4 -49.74 57.02 13.47
N ALA A 5 -48.56 56.42 13.55
CA ALA A 5 -47.30 57.05 13.16
C ALA A 5 -46.72 56.26 11.97
N ASN A 6 -46.65 56.93 10.82
CA ASN A 6 -45.99 56.44 9.61
C ASN A 6 -44.48 56.38 9.84
N VAL A 7 -43.91 55.18 9.65
CA VAL A 7 -42.48 54.91 9.79
C VAL A 7 -41.77 55.12 8.44
N SER A 8 -40.67 55.87 8.52
CA SER A 8 -39.69 56.18 7.46
C SER A 8 -38.96 54.93 6.94
N PRO A 9 -38.53 54.88 5.66
CA PRO A 9 -37.74 53.77 5.14
C PRO A 9 -36.30 53.86 5.68
N ARG A 10 -35.95 52.95 6.59
CA ARG A 10 -34.58 52.79 7.07
C ARG A 10 -33.70 52.17 5.98
N ALA A 11 -32.56 52.82 5.78
CA ALA A 11 -31.49 52.47 4.86
C ALA A 11 -31.11 50.99 4.91
N MET A 12 -30.98 50.39 3.71
CA MET A 12 -30.16 49.21 3.49
C MET A 12 -28.71 49.59 3.81
N THR A 13 -28.24 49.21 4.99
CA THR A 13 -26.82 49.25 5.32
C THR A 13 -26.11 48.18 4.51
N SER A 14 -25.36 48.63 3.51
CA SER A 14 -24.30 47.87 2.85
C SER A 14 -23.36 47.31 3.93
N ILE A 15 -23.30 45.99 4.06
CA ILE A 15 -22.26 45.33 4.83
C ILE A 15 -21.00 45.38 3.96
N THR A 16 -20.20 46.44 4.13
CA THR A 16 -18.78 46.42 3.75
C THR A 16 -18.04 45.51 4.72
N PRO A 17 -17.41 44.41 4.28
CA PRO A 17 -16.58 43.58 5.15
C PRO A 17 -15.16 44.17 5.18
N HIS A 18 -15.01 45.33 5.79
CA HIS A 18 -13.70 45.88 6.12
C HIS A 18 -13.67 46.13 7.63
N HIS A 19 -13.37 45.09 8.42
CA HIS A 19 -12.60 45.18 9.68
C HIS A 19 -12.46 43.87 10.52
N HIS A 20 -12.71 42.67 9.96
CA HIS A 20 -12.41 41.39 10.66
C HIS A 20 -11.46 40.42 9.92
N LEU A 21 -10.78 40.88 8.86
CA LEU A 21 -9.90 40.03 8.03
C LEU A 21 -8.49 39.78 8.58
N SER A 22 -8.16 40.16 9.82
CA SER A 22 -6.78 40.12 10.33
C SER A 22 -6.36 38.82 11.04
N GLN A 23 -7.19 37.76 11.07
CA GLN A 23 -6.84 36.51 11.77
C GLN A 23 -7.31 35.22 11.07
N GLN A 24 -7.60 35.23 9.76
CA GLN A 24 -7.80 33.95 9.07
C GLN A 24 -6.45 33.24 8.93
N PRO A 25 -6.35 31.95 9.29
CA PRO A 25 -5.12 31.20 9.12
C PRO A 25 -4.76 31.18 7.63
N ILE A 26 -3.50 31.51 7.33
CA ILE A 26 -2.96 31.42 5.97
C ILE A 26 -2.15 30.14 5.84
N THR A 27 -2.29 29.47 4.71
CA THR A 27 -1.48 28.28 4.41
C THR A 27 -0.04 28.68 4.04
N PRO A 28 0.96 27.81 4.31
CA PRO A 28 2.29 27.92 3.72
C PRO A 28 2.30 28.18 2.21
N LEU A 29 1.35 27.59 1.47
CA LEU A 29 1.17 27.87 0.05
C LEU A 29 0.72 29.32 -0.24
N GLN A 30 -0.25 29.85 0.51
CA GLN A 30 -0.68 31.24 0.35
C GLN A 30 0.45 32.22 0.69
N GLU A 31 1.16 31.98 1.80
CA GLU A 31 2.37 32.73 2.16
C GLU A 31 3.38 32.73 1.02
N PHE A 32 3.60 31.56 0.41
CA PHE A 32 4.48 31.41 -0.73
C PHE A 32 4.05 32.31 -1.90
N PHE A 33 2.76 32.29 -2.29
CA PHE A 33 2.27 33.13 -3.38
C PHE A 33 2.35 34.62 -3.06
N ILE A 34 2.03 35.02 -1.82
CA ILE A 34 2.11 36.41 -1.37
C ILE A 34 3.55 36.92 -1.47
N LYS A 35 4.53 36.11 -1.06
CA LYS A 35 5.96 36.45 -1.11
C LYS A 35 6.55 36.48 -2.52
N HIS A 36 6.03 35.66 -3.45
CA HIS A 36 6.61 35.47 -4.78
C HIS A 36 5.84 36.15 -5.92
N LYS A 37 5.17 37.28 -5.65
CA LYS A 37 4.53 38.08 -6.71
C LYS A 37 5.54 38.58 -7.75
N PRO A 38 5.14 38.72 -9.03
CA PRO A 38 3.81 38.45 -9.61
C PRO A 38 3.52 36.95 -9.82
N LEU A 39 2.26 36.59 -10.10
CA LEU A 39 1.79 35.18 -10.20
C LEU A 39 2.69 34.28 -11.07
N HIS A 40 3.10 34.74 -12.25
CA HIS A 40 3.94 33.94 -13.14
C HIS A 40 5.29 33.58 -12.50
N LYS A 41 5.86 34.48 -11.68
CA LYS A 41 7.11 34.21 -10.94
C LYS A 41 6.86 33.17 -9.86
N ALA A 42 5.76 33.27 -9.13
CA ALA A 42 5.37 32.27 -8.12
C ALA A 42 5.21 30.87 -8.75
N LEU A 43 4.44 30.76 -9.84
CA LEU A 43 4.22 29.49 -10.54
C LEU A 43 5.53 28.90 -11.11
N ASN A 44 6.38 29.73 -11.72
CA ASN A 44 7.69 29.29 -12.21
C ASN A 44 8.60 28.82 -11.07
N THR A 45 8.54 29.47 -9.91
CA THR A 45 9.31 29.08 -8.72
C THR A 45 8.80 27.74 -8.15
N LEU A 46 7.48 27.58 -8.01
CA LEU A 46 6.85 26.31 -7.62
C LEU A 46 7.29 25.15 -8.53
N GLN A 47 7.25 25.35 -9.85
CA GLN A 47 7.64 24.31 -10.79
C GLN A 47 9.14 24.02 -10.76
N SER A 48 9.98 25.05 -10.80
CA SER A 48 11.44 24.88 -10.93
C SER A 48 12.11 24.43 -9.64
N GLN A 49 11.68 24.92 -8.48
CA GLN A 49 12.32 24.65 -7.19
C GLN A 49 11.61 23.53 -6.43
N HIS A 50 10.28 23.53 -6.41
CA HIS A 50 9.48 22.61 -5.60
C HIS A 50 8.87 21.45 -6.40
N LYS A 51 9.00 21.49 -7.73
CA LYS A 51 8.45 20.47 -8.66
C LYS A 51 6.94 20.33 -8.52
N ILE A 52 6.26 21.45 -8.34
CA ILE A 52 4.80 21.55 -8.27
C ILE A 52 4.29 22.03 -9.62
N ASP A 53 3.43 21.21 -10.22
CA ASP A 53 2.73 21.53 -11.45
C ASP A 53 1.44 22.28 -11.12
N ALA A 54 1.12 23.27 -11.97
CA ALA A 54 -0.08 24.08 -11.89
C ALA A 54 -1.00 23.77 -13.05
N LYS A 55 -2.28 23.54 -12.76
CA LYS A 55 -3.30 23.22 -13.77
C LYS A 55 -4.51 24.13 -13.61
N PRO A 56 -4.81 24.98 -14.61
CA PRO A 56 -6.00 25.82 -14.58
C PRO A 56 -7.27 24.99 -14.79
N HIS A 57 -8.38 25.48 -14.26
CA HIS A 57 -9.72 25.00 -14.59
C HIS A 57 -10.10 25.38 -16.02
N ALA A 58 -10.83 24.50 -16.73
CA ALA A 58 -11.21 24.76 -18.12
C ALA A 58 -12.09 26.01 -18.25
N GLU A 59 -13.13 26.12 -17.42
CA GLU A 59 -14.10 27.23 -17.46
C GLU A 59 -13.70 28.46 -16.62
N HIS A 60 -12.91 28.27 -15.56
CA HIS A 60 -12.44 29.35 -14.67
C HIS A 60 -10.91 29.35 -14.58
N PRO A 61 -10.17 29.80 -15.62
CA PRO A 61 -8.72 29.59 -15.71
C PRO A 61 -7.87 30.20 -14.58
N HIS A 62 -8.45 31.12 -13.80
CA HIS A 62 -7.84 31.69 -12.59
C HIS A 62 -7.92 30.76 -11.38
N LEU A 63 -8.76 29.71 -11.40
CA LEU A 63 -8.72 28.60 -10.45
C LEU A 63 -7.60 27.64 -10.84
N ILE A 64 -6.56 27.60 -10.01
CA ILE A 64 -5.37 26.79 -10.29
C ILE A 64 -5.27 25.67 -9.26
N LEU A 65 -5.33 24.43 -9.74
CA LEU A 65 -4.98 23.25 -8.96
C LEU A 65 -3.47 23.08 -8.93
N LEU A 66 -2.91 22.84 -7.74
CA LEU A 66 -1.50 22.56 -7.55
C LEU A 66 -1.26 21.11 -7.13
N LYS A 67 -0.36 20.45 -7.86
CA LYS A 67 0.02 19.07 -7.62
C LYS A 67 1.52 18.87 -7.75
N TYR A 68 2.13 18.20 -6.77
CA TYR A 68 3.52 17.79 -6.90
C TYR A 68 3.74 16.78 -8.05
N ASN A 69 4.93 16.84 -8.64
CA ASN A 69 5.46 15.76 -9.46
C ASN A 69 6.09 14.70 -8.54
N PHE A 70 5.38 13.60 -8.32
CA PHE A 70 5.76 12.58 -7.32
C PHE A 70 7.18 12.03 -7.48
N LEU A 71 7.69 11.98 -8.72
CA LEU A 71 9.03 11.43 -9.02
C LEU A 71 10.16 12.42 -8.73
N LYS A 72 9.87 13.71 -8.64
CA LYS A 72 10.88 14.78 -8.59
C LYS A 72 10.80 15.64 -7.33
N VAL A 73 9.64 15.67 -6.69
CA VAL A 73 9.39 16.48 -5.49
C VAL A 73 10.27 16.03 -4.32
N ARG A 74 10.70 17.00 -3.52
CA ARG A 74 11.35 16.77 -2.23
C ARG A 74 10.32 16.99 -1.13
N TRP A 75 10.29 16.09 -0.15
CA TRP A 75 9.27 16.07 0.90
C TRP A 75 9.65 16.83 2.17
N ASN A 76 10.72 17.61 2.13
CA ASN A 76 11.30 18.32 3.27
C ASN A 76 10.59 19.64 3.62
N GLU A 77 9.57 20.04 2.85
CA GLU A 77 8.90 21.33 2.99
C GLU A 77 7.38 21.16 3.13
N PRO A 78 6.75 21.75 4.16
CA PRO A 78 5.30 21.63 4.40
C PRO A 78 4.43 22.00 3.19
N LEU A 79 4.80 23.05 2.44
CA LEU A 79 4.04 23.49 1.27
C LEU A 79 3.86 22.39 0.21
N THR A 80 4.84 21.50 0.06
CA THR A 80 4.78 20.40 -0.92
C THR A 80 3.75 19.35 -0.51
N HIS A 81 3.48 19.22 0.79
CA HIS A 81 2.47 18.30 1.30
C HIS A 81 1.06 18.81 0.99
N GLN A 82 0.85 20.13 1.02
CA GLN A 82 -0.42 20.78 0.68
C GLN A 82 -0.77 20.65 -0.80
N CYS A 83 0.25 20.58 -1.67
CA CYS A 83 0.10 20.52 -3.13
C CYS A 83 -0.30 19.13 -3.62
N ARG A 84 -1.43 18.61 -3.10
CA ARG A 84 -2.03 17.32 -3.45
C ARG A 84 -3.47 17.50 -3.93
N GLY A 85 -3.69 18.47 -4.82
CA GLY A 85 -5.03 18.81 -5.32
C GLY A 85 -5.67 20.02 -4.66
N ILE A 86 -4.90 20.82 -3.92
CA ILE A 86 -5.35 22.13 -3.44
C ILE A 86 -5.62 23.05 -4.64
N ILE A 87 -6.69 23.84 -4.56
CA ILE A 87 -7.11 24.79 -5.60
C ILE A 87 -7.11 26.19 -5.01
N VAL A 88 -6.42 27.11 -5.70
CA VAL A 88 -6.34 28.53 -5.32
C VAL A 88 -7.02 29.40 -6.36
N ASP A 89 -7.74 30.43 -5.91
CA ASP A 89 -8.25 31.49 -6.79
C ASP A 89 -7.16 32.57 -6.96
N THR A 90 -6.59 32.64 -8.16
CA THR A 90 -5.51 33.58 -8.47
C THR A 90 -5.99 34.95 -8.93
N SER A 91 -7.30 35.13 -9.13
CA SER A 91 -7.91 36.43 -9.47
C SER A 91 -8.06 37.35 -8.26
N GLN A 92 -8.08 36.77 -7.06
CA GLN A 92 -8.32 37.47 -5.80
C GLN A 92 -7.03 37.81 -5.06
N PRO A 93 -7.02 38.90 -4.26
CA PRO A 93 -5.91 39.17 -3.34
C PRO A 93 -5.75 38.02 -2.34
N ASN A 94 -4.50 37.73 -1.96
CA ASN A 94 -4.13 36.70 -0.97
C ASN A 94 -4.42 35.24 -1.38
N PHE A 95 -4.82 34.99 -2.64
CA PHE A 95 -4.95 33.65 -3.20
C PHE A 95 -5.84 32.73 -2.35
N PRO A 96 -7.14 33.06 -2.15
CA PRO A 96 -8.01 32.28 -1.30
C PRO A 96 -8.09 30.83 -1.78
N ILE A 97 -8.19 29.92 -0.82
CA ILE A 97 -8.28 28.49 -1.08
C ILE A 97 -9.73 28.13 -1.39
N VAL A 98 -9.95 27.52 -2.55
CA VAL A 98 -11.29 27.10 -3.01
C VAL A 98 -11.54 25.63 -2.71
N ALA A 99 -10.48 24.81 -2.72
CA ALA A 99 -10.54 23.42 -2.29
C ALA A 99 -9.21 23.04 -1.62
N TYR A 100 -9.27 22.34 -0.49
CA TYR A 100 -8.07 21.88 0.21
C TYR A 100 -8.25 20.45 0.73
N PRO A 101 -8.04 19.43 -0.13
CA PRO A 101 -8.05 18.03 0.30
C PRO A 101 -6.90 17.73 1.26
N PHE A 102 -6.85 16.48 1.73
CA PHE A 102 -5.78 16.02 2.63
C PHE A 102 -4.40 16.42 2.15
N ASP A 103 -3.59 16.89 3.11
CA ASP A 103 -2.15 16.95 2.93
C ASP A 103 -1.61 15.57 2.56
N LYS A 104 -0.46 15.56 1.88
CA LYS A 104 0.25 14.33 1.56
C LYS A 104 0.61 13.59 2.85
N PHE A 105 -0.01 12.43 3.04
CA PHE A 105 0.40 11.45 4.05
C PHE A 105 1.12 10.25 3.43
N PHE A 106 1.98 9.61 4.21
CA PHE A 106 2.99 8.66 3.75
C PHE A 106 2.67 7.22 4.21
N ASN A 107 3.29 6.25 3.56
CA ASN A 107 3.25 4.88 4.07
C ASN A 107 3.98 4.85 5.42
N LEU A 108 3.53 4.05 6.38
CA LEU A 108 4.15 3.96 7.71
C LEU A 108 5.66 3.62 7.66
N SER A 109 6.11 2.92 6.62
CA SER A 109 7.51 2.56 6.40
C SER A 109 8.34 3.62 5.67
N GLU A 110 7.74 4.73 5.23
CA GLU A 110 8.45 5.83 4.57
C GLU A 110 9.06 6.78 5.60
N SER A 111 10.23 7.35 5.30
CA SER A 111 10.96 8.24 6.22
C SER A 111 10.20 9.52 6.60
N ASN A 112 9.26 9.95 5.76
CA ASN A 112 8.43 11.14 6.00
C ASN A 112 7.06 10.77 6.60
N ALA A 113 6.88 9.54 7.09
CA ALA A 113 5.68 9.16 7.83
C ALA A 113 5.51 10.07 9.04
N ALA A 114 4.28 10.57 9.21
CA ALA A 114 3.95 11.36 10.39
C ALA A 114 4.10 10.48 11.65
N PRO A 115 4.61 11.03 12.76
CA PRO A 115 4.75 10.30 14.02
C PRO A 115 3.38 10.20 14.70
N VAL A 116 2.52 9.32 14.17
CA VAL A 116 1.16 9.07 14.67
C VAL A 116 1.20 8.65 16.14
N GLN A 117 0.55 9.44 16.99
CA GLN A 117 0.41 9.17 18.41
C GLN A 117 -0.76 8.19 18.61
N PHE A 118 -0.45 6.90 18.64
CA PHE A 118 -1.47 5.87 18.73
C PHE A 118 -2.13 5.85 20.11
N ASP A 119 -3.45 5.97 20.14
CA ASP A 119 -4.30 5.91 21.32
C ASP A 119 -5.61 5.20 20.96
N GLN A 120 -5.95 4.14 21.69
CA GLN A 120 -7.08 3.26 21.35
C GLN A 120 -8.45 3.96 21.33
N LYS A 121 -8.60 5.07 22.06
CA LYS A 121 -9.89 5.78 22.18
C LYS A 121 -10.09 6.80 21.07
N THR A 122 -9.01 7.44 20.66
CA THR A 122 -9.05 8.60 19.76
C THR A 122 -8.53 8.29 18.36
N THR A 123 -7.65 7.30 18.22
CA THR A 123 -7.13 6.87 16.92
C THR A 123 -8.22 6.22 16.10
N CYS A 124 -8.37 6.68 14.86
CA CYS A 124 -9.28 6.09 13.91
C CYS A 124 -8.49 5.22 12.93
N ILE A 125 -8.94 3.98 12.75
CA ILE A 125 -8.44 3.06 11.73
C ILE A 125 -9.55 2.89 10.71
N PHE A 126 -9.25 3.27 9.47
CA PHE A 126 -10.17 3.16 8.34
C PHE A 126 -9.65 2.10 7.37
N GLU A 127 -10.56 1.42 6.68
CA GLU A 127 -10.19 0.75 5.45
C GLU A 127 -9.60 1.78 4.49
N LYS A 128 -8.48 1.42 3.86
CA LYS A 128 -7.97 2.18 2.74
C LYS A 128 -8.72 1.74 1.48
N LEU A 129 -9.75 2.48 1.12
CA LEU A 129 -10.45 2.29 -0.15
C LEU A 129 -9.49 2.45 -1.34
N ASP A 130 -9.68 1.59 -2.35
CA ASP A 130 -8.86 1.50 -3.57
C ASP A 130 -9.59 2.14 -4.76
N GLY A 131 -9.85 3.44 -4.64
CA GLY A 131 -10.58 4.20 -5.65
C GLY A 131 -9.79 5.38 -6.15
N SER A 132 -10.50 6.48 -6.39
CA SER A 132 -9.89 7.74 -6.77
C SER A 132 -10.55 8.88 -6.02
N ILE A 133 -9.71 9.68 -5.35
CA ILE A 133 -10.16 10.83 -4.59
C ILE A 133 -10.80 11.89 -5.52
N CYS A 134 -12.02 12.26 -5.17
CA CYS A 134 -12.78 13.38 -5.69
C CYS A 134 -12.95 14.41 -4.59
N THR A 135 -12.84 15.70 -4.91
CA THR A 135 -13.10 16.78 -3.97
C THR A 135 -14.16 17.68 -4.54
N ILE A 136 -15.31 17.75 -3.88
CA ILE A 136 -16.33 18.72 -4.26
C ILE A 136 -16.08 20.05 -3.53
N TYR A 137 -16.27 21.14 -4.25
CA TYR A 137 -16.09 22.50 -3.75
C TYR A 137 -17.09 23.43 -4.42
N HIS A 138 -17.43 24.53 -3.76
CA HIS A 138 -18.37 25.51 -4.28
C HIS A 138 -17.63 26.71 -4.88
N TYR A 139 -17.97 27.09 -6.10
CA TYR A 139 -17.43 28.27 -6.75
C TYR A 139 -18.41 28.81 -7.79
N ALA A 140 -18.54 30.13 -7.87
CA ALA A 140 -19.45 30.81 -8.81
C ALA A 140 -20.89 30.26 -8.79
N ASP A 141 -21.45 30.12 -7.57
CA ASP A 141 -22.82 29.61 -7.32
C ASP A 141 -23.08 28.16 -7.78
N GLU A 142 -22.03 27.39 -8.03
CA GLU A 142 -22.11 26.01 -8.47
C GLU A 142 -21.19 25.08 -7.67
N TRP A 143 -21.62 23.82 -7.51
CA TRP A 143 -20.79 22.76 -6.96
C TRP A 143 -20.00 22.08 -8.08
N HIS A 144 -18.68 22.11 -7.94
CA HIS A 144 -17.73 21.50 -8.86
C HIS A 144 -17.13 20.25 -8.23
N VAL A 145 -16.55 19.37 -9.05
CA VAL A 145 -15.77 18.21 -8.59
C VAL A 145 -14.36 18.25 -9.19
N ALA A 146 -13.37 18.23 -8.32
CA ALA A 146 -11.98 18.05 -8.68
C ALA A 146 -11.56 16.58 -8.53
N SER A 147 -10.69 16.12 -9.42
CA SER A 147 -9.84 14.97 -9.14
C SER A 147 -8.55 15.44 -8.46
N SER A 148 -7.74 14.52 -7.92
CA SER A 148 -6.42 14.88 -7.36
C SER A 148 -5.46 15.61 -8.31
N GLY A 149 -5.76 15.72 -9.61
CA GLY A 149 -4.86 16.34 -10.59
C GLY A 149 -5.54 17.13 -11.70
N MET A 150 -6.83 17.43 -11.58
CA MET A 150 -7.58 18.33 -12.46
C MET A 150 -8.68 19.01 -11.65
N PRO A 151 -8.76 20.35 -11.64
CA PRO A 151 -9.71 21.09 -10.79
C PRO A 151 -11.17 20.83 -11.17
N ASP A 152 -11.46 20.48 -12.42
CA ASP A 152 -12.80 20.23 -12.96
C ASP A 152 -13.07 18.74 -13.24
N ALA A 153 -12.14 17.86 -12.84
CA ALA A 153 -12.18 16.43 -13.15
C ALA A 153 -12.43 16.13 -14.65
N SER A 154 -11.93 16.96 -15.56
CA SER A 154 -12.08 16.82 -17.02
C SER A 154 -11.31 15.63 -17.64
N GLY A 155 -10.58 14.86 -16.84
CA GLY A 155 -9.82 13.71 -17.31
C GLY A 155 -10.74 12.64 -17.90
N MET A 156 -10.33 12.02 -19.01
CA MET A 156 -11.17 11.05 -19.72
C MET A 156 -11.03 9.64 -19.14
N ILE A 157 -12.15 8.95 -18.96
CA ILE A 157 -12.25 7.54 -18.59
C ILE A 157 -13.31 6.86 -19.47
N LYS A 158 -12.93 5.79 -20.18
CA LYS A 158 -13.82 4.98 -21.03
C LYS A 158 -14.81 5.81 -21.91
N GLY A 159 -14.35 6.93 -22.47
CA GLY A 159 -15.14 7.76 -23.39
C GLY A 159 -16.00 8.87 -22.75
N ARG A 160 -15.94 9.07 -21.42
CA ARG A 160 -16.57 10.20 -20.71
C ARG A 160 -15.56 10.91 -19.81
N THR A 161 -15.88 12.11 -19.31
CA THR A 161 -15.05 12.77 -18.30
C THR A 161 -15.25 12.10 -16.93
N PHE A 162 -14.25 12.23 -16.07
CA PHE A 162 -14.30 11.74 -14.70
C PHE A 162 -15.38 12.47 -13.88
N SER A 163 -15.56 13.77 -14.13
CA SER A 163 -16.68 14.58 -13.61
C SER A 163 -18.06 14.00 -13.98
N ASN A 164 -18.27 13.65 -15.26
CA ASN A 164 -19.53 13.05 -15.71
C ASN A 164 -19.80 11.70 -15.05
N LEU A 165 -18.76 10.88 -14.85
CA LEU A 165 -18.91 9.60 -14.14
C LEU A 165 -19.30 9.83 -12.67
N PHE A 166 -18.62 10.76 -11.99
CA PHE A 166 -18.90 11.09 -10.60
C PHE A 166 -20.33 11.58 -10.40
N TRP A 167 -20.78 12.59 -11.16
CA TRP A 167 -22.13 13.13 -11.01
C TRP A 167 -23.22 12.12 -11.40
N LYS A 168 -22.96 11.28 -12.40
CA LYS A 168 -23.87 10.17 -12.72
C LYS A 168 -24.07 9.24 -11.51
N ILE A 169 -22.99 8.77 -10.88
CA ILE A 169 -23.07 7.88 -9.71
C ILE A 169 -23.71 8.61 -8.53
N TRP A 170 -23.37 9.88 -8.32
CA TRP A 170 -23.95 10.74 -7.28
C TRP A 170 -25.48 10.81 -7.37
N ASP A 171 -26.00 11.05 -8.58
CA ASP A 171 -27.43 11.11 -8.86
C ASP A 171 -28.09 9.73 -8.71
N GLU A 172 -27.47 8.66 -9.23
CA GLU A 172 -27.96 7.28 -9.10
C GLU A 172 -28.07 6.83 -7.63
N LYS A 173 -27.18 7.32 -6.76
CA LYS A 173 -27.21 7.05 -5.31
C LYS A 173 -28.13 8.01 -4.53
N GLY A 174 -28.73 8.99 -5.20
CA GLY A 174 -29.61 9.98 -4.56
C GLY A 174 -28.90 10.85 -3.53
N MET A 175 -27.61 11.11 -3.74
CA MET A 175 -26.81 11.96 -2.84
C MET A 175 -27.21 13.42 -3.01
N LYS A 176 -27.24 14.18 -1.91
CA LYS A 176 -27.66 15.60 -1.94
C LYS A 176 -26.47 16.51 -1.85
N LEU A 177 -26.47 17.58 -2.64
CA LEU A 177 -25.46 18.62 -2.53
C LEU A 177 -25.50 19.30 -1.15
N PRO A 178 -24.36 19.69 -0.59
CA PRO A 178 -24.32 20.38 0.69
C PRO A 178 -24.83 21.82 0.57
N GLN A 179 -25.40 22.34 1.65
CA GLN A 179 -25.83 23.74 1.73
C GLN A 179 -24.71 24.67 2.20
N ASP A 180 -23.76 24.13 2.99
CA ASP A 180 -22.65 24.91 3.52
C ASP A 180 -21.53 25.00 2.48
N VAL A 181 -21.45 26.17 1.83
CA VAL A 181 -20.47 26.49 0.79
C VAL A 181 -19.10 26.91 1.35
N SER A 182 -18.95 26.99 2.67
CA SER A 182 -17.68 27.34 3.33
C SER A 182 -16.76 26.12 3.55
N ARG A 183 -17.12 24.97 2.99
CA ARG A 183 -16.43 23.70 3.15
C ARG A 183 -16.10 23.07 1.81
N CYS A 184 -15.08 22.22 1.84
CA CYS A 184 -14.84 21.25 0.77
C CYS A 184 -14.89 19.84 1.33
N TYR A 185 -15.34 18.90 0.50
CA TYR A 185 -15.64 17.52 0.93
C TYR A 185 -14.91 16.54 0.02
N PHE A 186 -14.27 15.56 0.64
CA PHE A 186 -13.39 14.61 -0.04
C PHE A 186 -14.07 13.25 -0.05
N PHE A 187 -14.26 12.72 -1.24
CA PHE A 187 -14.84 11.42 -1.48
C PHE A 187 -13.83 10.50 -2.13
N GLU A 188 -13.92 9.20 -1.86
CA GLU A 188 -13.30 8.19 -2.71
C GLU A 188 -14.36 7.63 -3.65
N MET A 189 -14.19 7.82 -4.96
CA MET A 189 -15.01 7.16 -5.96
C MET A 189 -14.41 5.79 -6.28
N CYS A 190 -15.17 4.74 -5.97
CA CYS A 190 -14.80 3.35 -6.21
C CYS A 190 -15.70 2.79 -7.31
N THR A 191 -15.12 2.47 -8.46
CA THR A 191 -15.87 2.01 -9.63
C THR A 191 -15.05 1.01 -10.43
N ASP A 192 -15.73 0.04 -11.04
CA ASP A 192 -15.09 -0.90 -11.94
C ASP A 192 -14.57 -0.23 -13.23
N GLU A 193 -15.14 0.93 -13.59
CA GLU A 193 -14.67 1.70 -14.72
C GLU A 193 -13.24 2.22 -14.54
N ASN A 194 -12.80 2.39 -13.28
CA ASN A 194 -11.49 2.89 -12.88
C ASN A 194 -10.75 1.94 -11.94
N ARG A 195 -10.95 0.62 -12.10
CA ARG A 195 -10.38 -0.38 -11.20
C ARG A 195 -8.84 -0.28 -11.13
N ILE A 196 -8.31 -0.19 -9.92
CA ILE A 196 -6.87 -0.29 -9.66
C ILE A 196 -6.50 -1.75 -9.37
N VAL A 197 -6.95 -2.31 -8.24
CA VAL A 197 -6.80 -3.72 -7.90
C VAL A 197 -8.10 -4.30 -7.34
N VAL A 198 -8.69 -3.66 -6.33
CA VAL A 198 -9.92 -4.16 -5.68
C VAL A 198 -11.11 -4.03 -6.63
N PRO A 199 -11.84 -5.12 -6.93
CA PRO A 199 -13.06 -5.07 -7.72
C PRO A 199 -14.19 -4.54 -6.84
N TYR A 200 -14.89 -3.53 -7.35
CA TYR A 200 -16.10 -3.01 -6.72
C TYR A 200 -17.32 -3.50 -7.53
N PRO A 201 -18.16 -4.39 -6.97
CA PRO A 201 -19.32 -4.92 -7.70
C PRO A 201 -20.39 -3.87 -7.93
N GLU A 202 -20.40 -2.82 -7.10
CA GLU A 202 -21.24 -1.64 -7.24
C GLU A 202 -20.38 -0.39 -7.17
N ASP A 203 -20.74 0.61 -7.97
CA ASP A 203 -20.13 1.93 -7.88
C ASP A 203 -20.47 2.57 -6.53
N ARG A 204 -19.46 3.18 -5.90
CA ARG A 204 -19.56 3.86 -4.60
C ARG A 204 -18.89 5.22 -4.66
N ILE A 205 -19.48 6.19 -3.95
CA ILE A 205 -18.87 7.49 -3.65
C ILE A 205 -18.91 7.62 -2.13
N VAL A 206 -17.76 7.49 -1.49
CA VAL A 206 -17.67 7.40 -0.02
C VAL A 206 -16.99 8.65 0.52
N LEU A 207 -17.65 9.38 1.41
CA LEU A 207 -17.06 10.52 2.13
C LEU A 207 -15.93 10.01 3.02
N ILE A 208 -14.71 10.46 2.74
CA ILE A 208 -13.50 10.08 3.48
C ILE A 208 -12.94 11.23 4.32
N GLY A 209 -13.36 12.47 4.07
CA GLY A 209 -12.99 13.64 4.87
C GLY A 209 -13.70 14.91 4.41
N ALA A 210 -13.56 15.97 5.20
CA ALA A 210 -14.02 17.30 4.85
C ALA A 210 -13.12 18.33 5.55
N ARG A 211 -13.10 19.56 5.03
CA ARG A 211 -12.37 20.67 5.64
C ARG A 211 -13.15 21.96 5.55
N ASP A 212 -13.13 22.68 6.65
CA ASP A 212 -13.65 24.04 6.74
C ASP A 212 -12.64 25.01 6.11
N LEU A 213 -13.06 25.79 5.11
CA LEU A 213 -12.17 26.66 4.34
C LEU A 213 -11.90 28.00 5.05
N ILE A 214 -12.60 28.30 6.15
CA ILE A 214 -12.41 29.51 6.96
C ILE A 214 -11.32 29.28 8.01
N THR A 215 -11.39 28.16 8.72
CA THR A 215 -10.47 27.74 9.79
C THR A 215 -9.34 26.85 9.28
N LEU A 216 -9.49 26.28 8.08
CA LEU A 216 -8.61 25.29 7.47
C LEU A 216 -8.49 23.98 8.26
N GLN A 217 -9.40 23.72 9.20
CA GLN A 217 -9.40 22.51 10.02
C GLN A 217 -10.20 21.38 9.36
N GLU A 218 -9.67 20.16 9.50
CA GLU A 218 -10.38 18.94 9.10
C GLU A 218 -11.47 18.60 10.12
N PHE A 219 -12.58 18.05 9.63
CA PHE A 219 -13.66 17.55 10.48
C PHE A 219 -13.33 16.15 11.01
N ALA A 220 -13.66 15.91 12.29
CA ALA A 220 -13.51 14.61 12.91
C ALA A 220 -14.52 13.60 12.34
N HIS A 221 -14.21 12.31 12.46
CA HIS A 221 -15.03 11.24 11.89
C HIS A 221 -16.51 11.29 12.33
N LYS A 222 -16.79 11.68 13.57
CA LYS A 222 -18.16 11.83 14.07
C LYS A 222 -18.95 12.87 13.27
N GLU A 223 -18.33 14.02 13.00
CA GLU A 223 -18.94 15.11 12.22
C GLU A 223 -19.14 14.68 10.76
N LEU A 224 -18.24 13.87 10.20
CA LEU A 224 -18.44 13.27 8.87
C LEU A 224 -19.67 12.37 8.83
N CYS A 225 -19.91 11.56 9.87
CA CYS A 225 -21.12 10.74 9.96
C CYS A 225 -22.39 11.59 10.00
N GLU A 226 -22.39 12.67 10.79
CA GLU A 226 -23.51 13.61 10.87
C GLU A 226 -23.81 14.25 9.50
N MET A 227 -22.77 14.65 8.75
CA MET A 227 -22.91 15.14 7.37
C MET A 227 -23.47 14.06 6.44
N GLY A 228 -23.01 12.81 6.58
CA GLY A 228 -23.50 11.67 5.80
C GLY A 228 -25.00 11.44 5.97
N GLU A 229 -25.48 11.46 7.22
CA GLU A 229 -26.90 11.36 7.54
C GLU A 229 -27.70 12.52 6.94
N GLN A 230 -27.20 13.77 7.06
CA GLN A 230 -27.86 14.97 6.55
C GLN A 230 -28.01 14.96 5.02
N HIS A 231 -26.97 14.52 4.31
CA HIS A 231 -26.86 14.65 2.86
C HIS A 231 -27.10 13.34 2.08
N ASN A 232 -27.45 12.26 2.78
CA ASN A 232 -27.56 10.92 2.21
C ASN A 232 -26.24 10.49 1.54
N TRP A 233 -25.12 10.70 2.23
CA TRP A 233 -23.81 10.24 1.76
C TRP A 233 -23.39 8.97 2.47
N GLU A 234 -22.77 8.07 1.71
CA GLU A 234 -22.00 6.99 2.31
C GLU A 234 -20.74 7.58 2.97
N VAL A 235 -20.45 7.21 4.21
CA VAL A 235 -19.29 7.71 4.97
C VAL A 235 -18.35 6.55 5.29
N ILE A 236 -17.03 6.79 5.20
CA ILE A 236 -16.04 5.81 5.58
C ILE A 236 -16.24 5.37 7.03
N GLN A 237 -16.31 4.06 7.25
CA GLN A 237 -16.52 3.51 8.58
C GLN A 237 -15.19 3.19 9.26
N ARG A 238 -15.14 3.39 10.57
CA ARG A 238 -14.02 2.86 11.38
C ARG A 238 -14.06 1.34 11.30
N THR A 239 -12.91 0.73 11.11
CA THR A 239 -12.78 -0.73 11.13
C THR A 239 -13.09 -1.26 12.53
N CYS A 240 -13.59 -2.50 12.60
CA CYS A 240 -13.71 -3.23 13.87
C CYS A 240 -12.37 -3.85 14.33
N LEU A 241 -11.24 -3.42 13.76
CA LEU A 241 -9.93 -3.94 14.11
C LEU A 241 -9.56 -3.51 15.53
N HIS A 242 -9.43 -4.49 16.42
CA HIS A 242 -8.84 -4.28 17.73
C HIS A 242 -7.32 -4.23 17.61
N ALA A 243 -6.75 -3.03 17.70
CA ALA A 243 -5.32 -2.79 17.65
C ALA A 243 -4.91 -1.93 18.85
N GLU A 244 -3.78 -2.27 19.47
CA GLU A 244 -3.20 -1.51 20.59
C GLU A 244 -2.03 -0.64 20.14
N SER A 245 -1.55 -0.87 18.92
CA SER A 245 -0.40 -0.19 18.33
C SER A 245 -0.46 -0.18 16.80
N LEU A 246 0.39 0.64 16.18
CA LEU A 246 0.62 0.61 14.74
C LEU A 246 1.21 -0.73 14.25
N ALA A 247 1.87 -1.49 15.13
CA ALA A 247 2.40 -2.81 14.78
C ALA A 247 1.27 -3.82 14.57
N ASP A 248 0.21 -3.77 15.38
CA ASP A 248 -0.95 -4.65 15.25
C ASP A 248 -1.71 -4.36 13.94
N VAL A 249 -1.85 -3.07 13.59
CA VAL A 249 -2.46 -2.67 12.29
C VAL A 249 -1.63 -3.17 11.12
N ARG A 250 -0.29 -3.16 11.25
CA ARG A 250 0.61 -3.73 10.24
C ARG A 250 0.42 -5.23 10.12
N GLU A 251 0.39 -5.96 11.23
CA GLU A 251 0.16 -7.41 11.23
C GLU A 251 -1.19 -7.76 10.60
N ALA A 252 -2.24 -6.99 10.91
CA ALA A 252 -3.54 -7.15 10.26
C ALA A 252 -3.46 -6.91 8.75
N ALA A 253 -2.74 -5.88 8.30
CA ALA A 253 -2.58 -5.58 6.88
C ALA A 253 -1.84 -6.70 6.12
N GLU A 254 -0.90 -7.40 6.76
CA GLU A 254 -0.19 -8.53 6.15
C GLU A 254 -1.09 -9.75 5.87
N LYS A 255 -2.23 -9.85 6.56
CA LYS A 255 -3.19 -10.96 6.45
C LYS A 255 -4.34 -10.67 5.49
N LEU A 256 -4.43 -9.45 4.96
CA LEU A 256 -5.50 -9.06 4.03
C LEU A 256 -5.38 -9.79 2.69
N ASP A 257 -6.53 -10.18 2.14
CA ASP A 257 -6.62 -10.56 0.74
C ASP A 257 -6.44 -9.30 -0.14
N PRO A 258 -5.38 -9.25 -0.96
CA PRO A 258 -5.06 -8.06 -1.74
C PRO A 258 -6.09 -7.74 -2.84
N VAL A 259 -6.96 -8.68 -3.20
CA VAL A 259 -8.07 -8.39 -4.14
C VAL A 259 -9.29 -7.86 -3.41
N GLN A 260 -9.38 -7.95 -2.09
CA GLN A 260 -10.52 -7.44 -1.32
C GLN A 260 -10.21 -6.11 -0.63
N SER A 261 -8.95 -5.89 -0.22
CA SER A 261 -8.57 -4.66 0.48
C SER A 261 -7.13 -4.25 0.21
N GLU A 262 -6.92 -2.95 0.02
CA GLU A 262 -5.58 -2.38 -0.10
C GLU A 262 -4.82 -2.37 1.23
N GLY A 263 -5.53 -2.17 2.34
CA GLY A 263 -4.92 -1.93 3.65
C GLY A 263 -5.73 -0.95 4.49
N PHE A 264 -5.01 -0.21 5.33
CA PHE A 264 -5.59 0.70 6.30
C PHE A 264 -5.04 2.13 6.17
N VAL A 265 -5.84 3.09 6.58
CA VAL A 265 -5.42 4.45 6.94
C VAL A 265 -5.59 4.61 8.44
N VAL A 266 -4.53 5.00 9.13
CA VAL A 266 -4.56 5.31 10.57
C VAL A 266 -4.43 6.81 10.74
N CYS A 267 -5.31 7.39 11.54
CA CYS A 267 -5.37 8.82 11.83
C CYS A 267 -5.46 9.03 13.35
N ASP A 268 -4.52 9.78 13.93
CA ASP A 268 -4.61 10.15 15.35
C ASP A 268 -5.51 11.38 15.57
N ALA A 269 -5.66 11.77 16.84
CA ALA A 269 -6.47 12.91 17.26
C ALA A 269 -5.96 14.27 16.73
N SER A 270 -4.70 14.34 16.29
CA SER A 270 -4.09 15.55 15.72
C SER A 270 -4.10 15.54 14.19
N PHE A 271 -4.85 14.63 13.58
CA PHE A 271 -4.89 14.41 12.12
C PHE A 271 -3.54 14.01 11.50
N ASN A 272 -2.56 13.55 12.30
CA ASN A 272 -1.42 12.85 11.74
C ASN A 272 -1.91 11.54 11.14
N ARG A 273 -1.48 11.27 9.91
CA ARG A 273 -2.02 10.17 9.12
C ARG A 273 -0.92 9.34 8.50
N VAL A 274 -1.10 8.02 8.52
CA VAL A 274 -0.25 7.06 7.80
C VAL A 274 -1.12 6.04 7.08
N LYS A 275 -0.62 5.55 5.94
CA LYS A 275 -1.21 4.40 5.24
C LYS A 275 -0.38 3.14 5.52
N ILE A 276 -1.05 2.04 5.78
CA ILE A 276 -0.46 0.74 6.05
C ILE A 276 -1.08 -0.23 5.06
N LYS A 277 -0.35 -0.52 3.97
CA LYS A 277 -0.86 -1.34 2.88
C LYS A 277 -0.50 -2.80 3.05
N SER A 278 -1.36 -3.68 2.57
CA SER A 278 -1.03 -5.09 2.35
C SER A 278 0.20 -5.20 1.42
N PRO A 279 1.27 -5.89 1.84
CA PRO A 279 2.42 -6.17 0.97
C PRO A 279 2.03 -6.85 -0.35
N GLN A 280 0.99 -7.70 -0.30
CA GLN A 280 0.47 -8.44 -1.43
C GLN A 280 -0.25 -7.49 -2.40
N TYR A 281 -1.04 -6.55 -1.91
CA TYR A 281 -1.66 -5.50 -2.74
C TYR A 281 -0.58 -4.64 -3.42
N VAL A 282 0.46 -4.25 -2.66
CA VAL A 282 1.59 -3.49 -3.22
C VAL A 282 2.30 -4.29 -4.32
N SER A 283 2.39 -5.61 -4.18
CA SER A 283 2.95 -6.48 -5.23
C SER A 283 2.05 -6.51 -6.48
N LEU A 284 0.73 -6.58 -6.31
CA LEU A 284 -0.24 -6.54 -7.42
C LEU A 284 -0.16 -5.23 -8.21
N THR A 285 -0.13 -4.08 -7.54
CA THR A 285 -0.03 -2.78 -8.22
C THR A 285 1.27 -2.60 -9.03
N ARG A 286 2.31 -3.41 -8.75
CA ARG A 286 3.58 -3.41 -9.48
C ARG A 286 3.59 -4.34 -10.70
N LEU A 287 2.61 -5.24 -10.82
CA LEU A 287 2.46 -6.08 -12.00
C LEU A 287 2.08 -5.23 -13.20
N ASN A 288 2.74 -5.46 -14.33
CA ASN A 288 2.48 -4.72 -15.56
C ASN A 288 2.86 -5.58 -16.76
N ILE A 289 1.90 -5.84 -17.65
CA ILE A 289 2.11 -6.69 -18.83
C ILE A 289 3.21 -6.15 -19.76
N LYS A 290 3.41 -4.83 -19.77
CA LYS A 290 4.45 -4.19 -20.58
C LYS A 290 5.87 -4.35 -19.99
N ARG A 291 6.00 -4.84 -18.75
CA ARG A 291 7.30 -5.12 -18.13
C ARG A 291 7.83 -6.50 -18.57
N PRO A 292 9.16 -6.69 -18.57
CA PRO A 292 9.76 -8.00 -18.81
C PRO A 292 9.18 -9.09 -17.89
N MET A 293 9.13 -10.33 -18.39
CA MET A 293 8.60 -11.48 -17.65
C MET A 293 9.28 -11.64 -16.29
N SER A 294 10.60 -11.54 -16.22
CA SER A 294 11.40 -11.66 -14.99
C SER A 294 10.93 -10.71 -13.88
N ALA A 295 10.76 -9.42 -14.19
CA ALA A 295 10.30 -8.42 -13.22
C ALA A 295 8.86 -8.68 -12.73
N ASN A 296 8.00 -9.25 -13.57
CA ASN A 296 6.64 -9.63 -13.18
C ASN A 296 6.61 -10.92 -12.34
N LEU A 297 7.50 -11.88 -12.61
CA LEU A 297 7.58 -13.13 -11.84
C LEU A 297 7.90 -12.87 -10.37
N ASP A 298 8.82 -11.94 -10.08
CA ASP A 298 9.17 -11.55 -8.70
C ASP A 298 7.96 -11.07 -7.90
N GLN A 299 7.14 -10.20 -8.49
CA GLN A 299 5.91 -9.72 -7.86
C GLN A 299 4.86 -10.84 -7.78
N MET A 300 4.74 -11.66 -8.82
CA MET A 300 3.77 -12.77 -8.89
C MET A 300 4.04 -13.83 -7.82
N TYR A 301 5.30 -14.09 -7.45
CA TYR A 301 5.61 -15.02 -6.36
C TYR A 301 5.10 -14.53 -5.01
N ALA A 302 5.16 -13.22 -4.74
CA ALA A 302 4.60 -12.63 -3.52
C ALA A 302 3.07 -12.84 -3.45
N VAL A 303 2.39 -12.76 -4.59
CA VAL A 303 0.95 -13.03 -4.72
C VAL A 303 0.63 -14.51 -4.50
N LEU A 304 1.37 -15.41 -5.16
CA LEU A 304 1.17 -16.86 -5.11
C LEU A 304 1.40 -17.49 -3.73
N ARG A 305 2.21 -16.86 -2.88
CA ARG A 305 2.51 -17.37 -1.53
C ARG A 305 1.32 -17.32 -0.57
N VAL A 306 0.37 -16.44 -0.83
CA VAL A 306 -0.69 -16.07 0.12
C VAL A 306 -2.06 -16.44 -0.40
N ASN A 307 -2.27 -16.37 -1.72
CA ASN A 307 -3.59 -16.58 -2.30
C ASN A 307 -3.79 -18.04 -2.75
N GLU A 308 -4.88 -18.67 -2.28
CA GLU A 308 -5.33 -19.94 -2.83
C GLU A 308 -5.77 -19.76 -4.29
N GLN A 309 -5.44 -20.75 -5.11
CA GLN A 309 -5.02 -20.55 -6.49
C GLN A 309 -6.14 -20.29 -7.53
N SER A 310 -7.36 -19.95 -7.13
CA SER A 310 -8.52 -19.90 -8.03
C SER A 310 -9.01 -18.51 -8.39
N GLU A 311 -9.06 -17.54 -7.46
CA GLU A 311 -9.74 -16.27 -7.70
C GLU A 311 -8.90 -15.23 -8.48
N PHE A 312 -7.58 -15.26 -8.34
CA PHE A 312 -6.70 -14.26 -8.97
C PHE A 312 -6.92 -14.12 -10.49
N LEU A 313 -7.05 -15.24 -11.20
CA LEU A 313 -7.25 -15.23 -12.65
C LEU A 313 -8.67 -14.84 -13.07
N THR A 314 -9.64 -14.91 -12.16
CA THR A 314 -10.99 -14.39 -12.38
C THR A 314 -10.95 -12.86 -12.47
N TYR A 315 -10.21 -12.21 -11.57
CA TYR A 315 -10.10 -10.75 -11.54
C TYR A 315 -9.06 -10.20 -12.50
N PHE A 316 -7.97 -10.93 -12.74
CA PHE A 316 -6.86 -10.49 -13.58
C PHE A 316 -6.49 -11.50 -14.69
N PRO A 317 -7.43 -11.79 -15.62
CA PRO A 317 -7.20 -12.76 -16.69
C PRO A 317 -6.01 -12.38 -17.60
N GLN A 318 -5.71 -11.09 -17.70
CA GLN A 318 -4.61 -10.55 -18.48
C GLN A 318 -3.22 -11.02 -17.99
N PHE A 319 -3.09 -11.44 -16.73
CA PHE A 319 -1.84 -11.98 -16.17
C PHE A 319 -1.74 -13.50 -16.25
N LYS A 320 -2.67 -14.19 -16.93
CA LYS A 320 -2.72 -15.67 -17.01
C LYS A 320 -1.39 -16.32 -17.39
N LYS A 321 -0.70 -15.80 -18.41
CA LYS A 321 0.60 -16.35 -18.84
C LYS A 321 1.67 -16.24 -17.75
N ILE A 322 1.80 -15.05 -17.14
CA ILE A 322 2.76 -14.78 -16.05
C ILE A 322 2.43 -15.66 -14.84
N TYR A 323 1.15 -15.75 -14.47
CA TYR A 323 0.69 -16.56 -13.36
C TYR A 323 0.98 -18.05 -13.56
N GLN A 324 0.66 -18.60 -14.74
CA GLN A 324 0.92 -20.00 -15.05
C GLN A 324 2.42 -20.33 -15.00
N GLU A 325 3.25 -19.44 -15.52
CA GLU A 325 4.70 -19.58 -15.49
C GLU A 325 5.25 -19.52 -14.06
N ALA A 326 4.85 -18.51 -13.28
CA ALA A 326 5.22 -18.39 -11.87
C ALA A 326 4.75 -19.61 -11.07
N LYS A 327 3.53 -20.10 -11.31
CA LYS A 327 2.98 -21.27 -10.63
C LYS A 327 3.74 -22.55 -10.99
N LYS A 328 4.14 -22.71 -12.25
CA LYS A 328 4.99 -23.81 -12.72
C LYS A 328 6.33 -23.79 -12.00
N ARG A 329 7.03 -22.64 -12.00
CA ARG A 329 8.31 -22.42 -11.30
C ARG A 329 8.20 -22.62 -9.79
N TYR A 330 7.13 -22.11 -9.17
CA TYR A 330 6.86 -22.23 -7.73
C TYR A 330 6.64 -23.69 -7.31
N ARG A 331 5.79 -24.43 -8.04
CA ARG A 331 5.55 -25.86 -7.78
C ARG A 331 6.83 -26.67 -7.93
N PHE A 332 7.58 -26.40 -9.00
CA PHE A 332 8.88 -27.02 -9.21
C PHE A 332 9.82 -26.77 -8.03
N PHE A 333 9.96 -25.51 -7.59
CA PHE A 333 10.75 -25.17 -6.41
C PHE A 333 10.30 -25.90 -5.15
N CYS A 334 8.99 -25.97 -4.87
CA CYS A 334 8.46 -26.72 -3.72
C CYS A 334 8.81 -28.20 -3.77
N GLU A 335 8.75 -28.85 -4.94
CA GLU A 335 9.14 -30.25 -5.10
C GLU A 335 10.64 -30.44 -4.90
N VAL A 336 11.49 -29.54 -5.42
CA VAL A 336 12.93 -29.54 -5.13
C VAL A 336 13.17 -29.45 -3.62
N MET A 337 12.54 -28.49 -2.92
CA MET A 337 12.70 -28.32 -1.49
C MET A 337 12.28 -29.56 -0.69
N LYS A 338 11.20 -30.25 -1.07
CA LYS A 338 10.80 -31.53 -0.43
C LYS A 338 11.88 -32.60 -0.57
N ILE A 339 12.48 -32.70 -1.76
CA ILE A 339 13.56 -33.66 -2.02
C ILE A 339 14.79 -33.31 -1.18
N LEU A 340 15.19 -32.04 -1.13
CA LEU A 340 16.33 -31.59 -0.32
C LEU A 340 16.13 -31.89 1.18
N VAL A 341 14.91 -31.73 1.69
CA VAL A 341 14.58 -32.10 3.08
C VAL A 341 14.67 -33.62 3.30
N ASP A 342 14.22 -34.45 2.35
CA ASP A 342 14.33 -35.92 2.44
C ASP A 342 15.80 -36.40 2.35
N VAL A 343 16.58 -35.79 1.45
CA VAL A 343 18.04 -36.01 1.33
C VAL A 343 18.73 -35.72 2.66
N ARG A 344 18.45 -34.56 3.27
CA ARG A 344 19.02 -34.18 4.57
C ARG A 344 18.68 -35.19 5.66
N ARG A 345 17.41 -35.66 5.72
CA ARG A 345 16.98 -36.66 6.71
C ARG A 345 17.70 -37.99 6.58
N ARG A 346 18.10 -38.35 5.36
CA ARG A 346 18.77 -39.61 5.05
C ARG A 346 20.29 -39.54 5.14
N GLY A 347 20.86 -38.35 5.43
CA GLY A 347 22.30 -38.16 5.56
C GLY A 347 23.06 -38.32 4.23
N ILE A 348 22.43 -37.99 3.10
CA ILE A 348 23.06 -38.05 1.77
C ILE A 348 24.07 -36.91 1.64
N GLY A 349 25.33 -37.24 1.36
CA GLY A 349 26.46 -36.29 1.29
C GLY A 349 26.34 -35.15 0.27
N GLU A 350 27.14 -34.11 0.51
CA GLU A 350 27.16 -32.86 -0.26
C GLU A 350 27.32 -33.07 -1.78
N GLY A 351 28.22 -33.96 -2.21
CA GLY A 351 28.43 -34.24 -3.65
C GLY A 351 27.24 -34.92 -4.35
N ALA A 352 26.49 -35.76 -3.65
CA ALA A 352 25.28 -36.37 -4.21
C ALA A 352 24.12 -35.36 -4.29
N LEU A 353 24.06 -34.42 -3.34
CA LEU A 353 23.11 -33.33 -3.34
C LEU A 353 23.42 -32.30 -4.44
N GLU A 354 24.68 -31.96 -4.63
CA GLU A 354 25.15 -31.10 -5.70
C GLU A 354 24.81 -31.68 -7.07
N ALA A 355 25.13 -32.96 -7.30
CA ALA A 355 24.83 -33.61 -8.56
C ALA A 355 23.32 -33.80 -8.81
N LEU A 356 22.52 -33.98 -7.76
CA LEU A 356 21.06 -33.94 -7.86
C LEU A 356 20.56 -32.56 -8.27
N LEU A 357 21.06 -31.49 -7.64
CA LEU A 357 20.73 -30.11 -7.98
C LEU A 357 21.16 -29.76 -9.40
N CYS A 358 22.37 -30.12 -9.81
CA CYS A 358 22.84 -30.00 -11.19
C CYS A 358 21.90 -30.68 -12.18
N LYS A 359 21.49 -31.92 -11.89
CA LYS A 359 20.55 -32.66 -12.74
C LYS A 359 19.14 -32.05 -12.76
N VAL A 360 18.72 -31.46 -11.65
CA VAL A 360 17.43 -30.79 -11.47
C VAL A 360 17.43 -29.39 -12.06
N PHE A 361 18.55 -28.71 -12.20
CA PHE A 361 18.59 -27.36 -12.76
C PHE A 361 19.27 -27.30 -14.14
N GLY A 362 19.66 -28.45 -14.69
CA GLY A 362 20.37 -28.54 -15.98
C GLY A 362 21.78 -27.93 -15.93
N TRP A 363 22.41 -27.88 -14.74
CA TRP A 363 23.73 -27.29 -14.59
C TRP A 363 24.82 -28.34 -14.73
N ASN A 364 25.92 -27.96 -15.37
CA ASN A 364 27.11 -28.80 -15.44
C ASN A 364 27.79 -28.96 -14.05
N GLN A 365 27.74 -27.91 -13.23
CA GLN A 365 28.29 -27.89 -11.86
C GLN A 365 27.65 -26.74 -11.06
N VAL A 366 27.64 -26.82 -9.73
CA VAL A 366 27.26 -25.67 -8.90
C VAL A 366 28.45 -24.71 -8.82
N THR A 367 28.22 -23.43 -9.09
CA THR A 367 29.25 -22.40 -9.04
C THR A 367 28.91 -21.33 -7.99
N LYS A 368 29.87 -20.46 -7.66
CA LYS A 368 29.63 -19.28 -6.80
C LYS A 368 28.55 -18.33 -7.35
N LYS A 369 28.18 -18.43 -8.63
CA LYS A 369 27.06 -17.68 -9.22
C LYS A 369 25.70 -18.27 -8.84
N ASN A 370 25.64 -19.52 -8.43
CA ASN A 370 24.45 -20.21 -7.92
C ASN A 370 24.24 -19.89 -6.43
N VAL A 371 24.30 -18.61 -6.05
CA VAL A 371 24.36 -18.10 -4.67
C VAL A 371 23.28 -18.69 -3.75
N PHE A 372 22.08 -18.93 -4.28
CA PHE A 372 21.00 -19.59 -3.53
C PHE A 372 21.35 -21.02 -3.12
N VAL A 373 21.85 -21.82 -4.07
CA VAL A 373 22.21 -23.22 -3.85
C VAL A 373 23.42 -23.32 -2.94
N VAL A 374 24.43 -22.47 -3.13
CA VAL A 374 25.61 -22.40 -2.24
C VAL A 374 25.19 -22.09 -0.79
N ASN A 375 24.38 -21.05 -0.57
CA ASN A 375 23.87 -20.72 0.76
C ASN A 375 22.96 -21.82 1.36
N LEU A 376 22.24 -22.56 0.52
CA LEU A 376 21.37 -23.66 0.94
C LEU A 376 22.19 -24.88 1.36
N LEU A 377 23.21 -25.24 0.60
CA LEU A 377 24.15 -26.31 0.91
C LEU A 377 24.89 -26.01 2.23
N GLU A 378 25.42 -24.79 2.38
CA GLU A 378 26.08 -24.31 3.61
C GLU A 378 25.16 -24.41 4.85
N ARG A 379 23.86 -24.10 4.71
CA ARG A 379 22.88 -24.17 5.81
C ARG A 379 22.40 -25.58 6.13
N LEU A 380 22.49 -26.52 5.19
CA LEU A 380 22.00 -27.88 5.39
C LEU A 380 22.97 -28.74 6.21
N ASN A 381 24.22 -28.29 6.40
CA ASN A 381 25.26 -28.91 7.24
C ASN A 381 25.37 -30.42 7.00
N VAL A 382 25.58 -30.78 5.73
CA VAL A 382 25.49 -32.15 5.25
C VAL A 382 26.85 -32.84 5.36
N ASP A 383 27.13 -33.42 6.52
CA ASP A 383 28.29 -34.31 6.69
C ASP A 383 27.91 -35.77 6.38
N ARG A 384 28.51 -36.31 5.31
CA ARG A 384 29.05 -37.67 5.09
C ARG A 384 28.91 -38.14 3.64
N GLU A 385 30.03 -38.59 3.08
CA GLU A 385 30.21 -39.13 1.73
C GLU A 385 29.20 -40.24 1.41
N ILE A 386 28.28 -39.99 0.48
CA ILE A 386 27.50 -41.02 -0.21
C ILE A 386 27.58 -40.71 -1.72
N SER A 387 27.76 -41.74 -2.55
CA SER A 387 27.86 -41.58 -4.01
C SER A 387 26.50 -41.20 -4.64
N LEU A 388 26.53 -40.49 -5.78
CA LEU A 388 25.32 -40.10 -6.53
C LEU A 388 24.44 -41.30 -6.92
N SER A 389 25.06 -42.45 -7.23
CA SER A 389 24.37 -43.70 -7.54
C SER A 389 23.59 -44.27 -6.36
N GLU A 390 24.13 -44.18 -5.15
CA GLU A 390 23.45 -44.63 -3.92
C GLU A 390 22.34 -43.68 -3.50
N ALA A 391 22.56 -42.37 -3.63
CA ALA A 391 21.53 -41.36 -3.39
C ALA A 391 20.31 -41.54 -4.33
N LEU A 392 20.55 -41.76 -5.62
CA LEU A 392 19.52 -42.04 -6.62
C LEU A 392 18.87 -43.43 -6.43
N GLY A 393 19.57 -44.40 -5.84
CA GLY A 393 19.01 -45.70 -5.46
C GLY A 393 18.02 -45.62 -4.29
N GLN A 394 18.30 -44.76 -3.31
CA GLN A 394 17.43 -44.54 -2.15
C GLN A 394 16.21 -43.66 -2.45
N ILE A 395 16.32 -42.76 -3.43
CA ILE A 395 15.20 -41.96 -3.94
C ILE A 395 14.59 -42.71 -5.12
N ARG A 396 13.48 -43.45 -4.91
CA ARG A 396 12.79 -44.19 -5.98
C ARG A 396 12.69 -43.33 -7.27
N MET A 397 13.37 -43.74 -8.35
CA MET A 397 13.40 -43.04 -9.66
C MET A 397 12.01 -42.66 -10.20
N LYS A 398 10.95 -43.38 -9.82
CA LYS A 398 9.54 -43.01 -10.11
C LYS A 398 9.12 -41.63 -9.56
N LYS A 399 9.72 -41.14 -8.47
CA LYS A 399 9.44 -39.81 -7.89
C LYS A 399 10.25 -38.68 -8.54
N LEU A 400 11.42 -38.98 -9.09
CA LEU A 400 12.32 -38.01 -9.74
C LEU A 400 12.03 -37.82 -11.24
N ARG A 401 11.47 -38.84 -11.91
CA ARG A 401 11.19 -38.82 -13.36
C ARG A 401 10.33 -37.64 -13.83
N PRO A 402 9.21 -37.29 -13.16
CA PRO A 402 8.40 -36.14 -13.56
C PRO A 402 9.13 -34.80 -13.39
N LEU A 403 10.09 -34.75 -12.46
CA LEU A 403 10.90 -33.56 -12.16
C LEU A 403 11.94 -33.34 -13.26
N ILE A 404 12.66 -34.39 -13.66
CA ILE A 404 13.67 -34.37 -14.73
C ILE A 404 13.03 -33.99 -16.08
N GLU A 405 11.84 -34.52 -16.37
CA GLU A 405 11.08 -34.19 -17.58
C GLU A 405 10.62 -32.71 -17.60
N HIS A 406 10.38 -32.11 -16.42
CA HIS A 406 9.99 -30.70 -16.30
C HIS A 406 11.16 -29.74 -16.53
N VAL A 407 12.37 -30.14 -16.14
CA VAL A 407 13.61 -29.35 -16.17
C VAL A 407 14.13 -29.16 -17.58
N ASN A 408 14.06 -30.22 -18.40
CA ASN A 408 14.43 -30.17 -19.81
C ASN A 408 13.55 -29.22 -20.64
N ALA A 409 12.44 -28.71 -20.08
CA ALA A 409 11.55 -27.73 -20.70
C ALA A 409 11.74 -26.29 -20.15
N PHE A 410 12.79 -26.03 -19.36
CA PHE A 410 12.98 -24.83 -18.55
C PHE A 410 14.33 -24.12 -18.75
N GLU A 411 15.02 -24.40 -19.85
CA GLU A 411 16.17 -23.58 -20.28
C GLU A 411 15.69 -22.17 -20.64
N GLU A 412 15.70 -21.28 -19.64
CA GLU A 412 16.16 -19.89 -19.69
C GLU A 412 15.64 -19.09 -18.47
N ASP A 413 16.60 -18.50 -17.73
CA ASP A 413 16.48 -17.46 -16.70
C ASP A 413 15.59 -17.71 -15.46
N VAL A 414 16.21 -18.03 -14.32
CA VAL A 414 15.59 -17.88 -12.99
C VAL A 414 16.59 -17.32 -11.96
N THR A 415 16.32 -16.10 -11.47
CA THR A 415 16.98 -15.52 -10.29
C THR A 415 16.19 -15.90 -9.03
N VAL A 416 16.71 -16.83 -8.23
CA VAL A 416 16.03 -17.44 -7.06
C VAL A 416 16.18 -16.60 -5.76
N ALA A 417 16.85 -15.45 -5.80
CA ALA A 417 17.25 -14.68 -4.62
C ALA A 417 16.09 -14.18 -3.72
N LEU A 418 14.87 -14.03 -4.26
CA LEU A 418 13.70 -13.53 -3.52
C LEU A 418 13.00 -14.57 -2.64
N PHE A 419 13.36 -15.85 -2.74
CA PHE A 419 12.70 -16.86 -1.92
C PHE A 419 13.03 -16.75 -0.43
N LEU A 420 14.17 -16.15 -0.09
CA LEU A 420 14.76 -16.07 1.24
C LEU A 420 14.92 -14.61 1.70
N ASP A 421 13.82 -13.88 1.85
CA ASP A 421 13.85 -12.67 2.67
C ASP A 421 14.28 -13.08 4.10
N LYS A 422 15.47 -12.62 4.51
CA LYS A 422 16.17 -12.98 5.76
C LYS A 422 15.37 -12.60 7.01
N THR A 423 14.27 -11.85 6.88
CA THR A 423 13.52 -11.29 8.00
C THR A 423 12.25 -12.08 8.38
N LYS A 424 11.74 -12.96 7.50
CA LYS A 424 10.48 -13.71 7.72
C LYS A 424 10.65 -15.24 7.85
N THR A 425 11.87 -15.73 8.04
CA THR A 425 12.19 -17.17 8.10
C THR A 425 11.66 -17.92 9.33
N LYS A 426 10.96 -17.28 10.28
CA LYS A 426 10.47 -17.98 11.48
C LYS A 426 9.24 -18.86 11.24
N ASN A 427 8.39 -18.53 10.25
CA ASN A 427 7.06 -19.17 10.16
C ASN A 427 7.00 -20.43 9.27
N TRP A 428 7.93 -20.58 8.30
CA TRP A 428 7.97 -21.77 7.45
C TRP A 428 8.48 -23.00 8.20
N GLU A 429 9.39 -22.81 9.17
CA GLU A 429 9.86 -23.87 10.06
C GLU A 429 8.70 -24.39 10.92
N ASP A 430 7.87 -23.52 11.48
CA ASP A 430 6.72 -23.92 12.29
C ASP A 430 5.62 -24.61 11.46
N GLN A 431 5.35 -24.15 10.23
CA GLN A 431 4.42 -24.80 9.31
C GLN A 431 4.93 -26.18 8.85
N LEU A 432 6.23 -26.28 8.56
CA LEU A 432 6.87 -27.55 8.22
C LEU A 432 6.86 -28.49 9.44
N MET A 433 7.20 -28.00 10.64
CA MET A 433 7.23 -28.81 11.86
C MET A 433 5.84 -29.25 12.33
N SER A 434 4.81 -28.43 12.11
CA SER A 434 3.40 -28.78 12.36
C SER A 434 2.90 -29.86 11.39
N ALA A 435 3.20 -29.73 10.09
CA ALA A 435 2.92 -30.76 9.09
C ALA A 435 3.69 -32.08 9.35
N LEU A 436 4.87 -31.98 9.96
CA LEU A 436 5.68 -33.13 10.34
C LEU A 436 5.17 -33.82 11.61
N ALA A 437 4.73 -33.06 12.62
CA ALA A 437 4.14 -33.59 13.83
C ALA A 437 2.82 -34.35 13.57
N GLN A 438 2.07 -33.96 12.54
CA GLN A 438 0.87 -34.67 12.10
C GLN A 438 1.15 -35.97 11.33
N SER A 439 2.41 -36.23 10.94
CA SER A 439 2.79 -37.36 10.07
C SER A 439 3.62 -38.44 10.75
N THR A 440 3.99 -38.27 12.03
CA THR A 440 4.82 -39.25 12.75
C THR A 440 4.14 -39.69 14.03
N ASP A 441 3.35 -40.77 13.92
CA ASP A 441 3.30 -41.75 15.00
C ASP A 441 4.37 -42.83 14.73
N LYS A 442 4.90 -43.36 15.83
CA LYS A 442 5.96 -44.38 16.00
C LYS A 442 7.39 -43.84 16.11
N GLY A 443 7.85 -43.76 17.35
CA GLY A 443 9.17 -44.35 17.66
C GLY A 443 10.15 -43.60 18.56
N LYS A 444 9.79 -42.48 19.21
CA LYS A 444 10.62 -41.90 20.28
C LYS A 444 9.77 -41.57 21.50
N SER A 445 10.21 -41.96 22.68
CA SER A 445 9.47 -41.63 23.90
C SER A 445 9.51 -40.12 24.14
N ALA A 446 8.44 -39.55 24.71
CA ALA A 446 8.39 -38.13 25.08
C ALA A 446 9.55 -37.69 25.98
N LYS A 447 10.20 -38.64 26.68
CA LYS A 447 11.37 -38.42 27.53
C LYS A 447 12.63 -38.13 26.71
N ASP A 448 12.79 -38.76 25.55
CA ASP A 448 13.95 -38.58 24.67
C ASP A 448 13.88 -37.25 23.91
N LEU A 449 12.68 -36.87 23.45
CA LEU A 449 12.44 -35.57 22.83
C LEU A 449 12.66 -34.41 23.81
N ARG A 450 12.31 -34.58 25.10
CA ARG A 450 12.59 -33.60 26.15
C ARG A 450 14.08 -33.50 26.47
N LYS A 451 14.82 -34.63 26.45
CA LYS A 451 16.27 -34.66 26.65
C LYS A 451 17.01 -33.97 25.50
N GLU A 452 16.64 -34.27 24.25
CA GLU A 452 17.21 -33.62 23.06
C GLU A 452 16.92 -32.11 23.04
N ARG A 453 15.69 -31.68 23.38
CA ARG A 453 15.37 -30.24 23.53
C ARG A 453 16.20 -29.54 24.60
N ARG A 454 16.50 -30.21 25.72
CA ARG A 454 17.31 -29.65 26.80
C ARG A 454 18.78 -29.49 26.40
N ILE A 455 19.32 -30.48 25.68
CA ILE A 455 20.68 -30.44 25.12
C ILE A 455 20.81 -29.35 24.06
N ALA A 456 19.83 -29.22 23.16
CA ALA A 456 19.83 -28.17 22.13
C ALA A 456 19.77 -26.76 22.72
N LYS A 457 18.94 -26.55 23.75
CA LYS A 457 18.89 -25.26 24.48
C LYS A 457 20.20 -24.93 25.20
N GLN A 458 20.93 -25.93 25.68
CA GLN A 458 22.19 -25.73 26.39
C GLN A 458 23.32 -25.37 25.41
N ARG A 459 23.41 -26.06 24.27
CA ARG A 459 24.35 -25.71 23.19
C ARG A 459 24.12 -24.31 22.61
N ALA A 460 22.86 -23.94 22.39
CA ALA A 460 22.52 -22.59 21.91
C ALA A 460 22.92 -21.49 22.90
N LYS A 461 22.82 -21.75 24.22
CA LYS A 461 23.32 -20.83 25.25
C LYS A 461 24.84 -20.75 25.28
N GLU A 462 25.53 -21.87 25.08
CA GLU A 462 27.00 -21.90 25.03
C GLU A 462 27.55 -21.20 23.78
N GLU A 463 26.93 -21.39 22.62
CA GLU A 463 27.29 -20.68 21.38
C GLU A 463 26.99 -19.18 21.46
N GLN A 464 25.88 -18.78 22.09
CA GLN A 464 25.59 -17.37 22.31
C GLN A 464 26.65 -16.74 23.22
N LYS A 465 26.99 -17.40 24.33
CA LYS A 465 28.03 -16.93 25.25
C LYS A 465 29.39 -16.84 24.57
N LYS A 466 29.67 -17.71 23.60
CA LYS A 466 30.91 -17.70 22.80
C LYS A 466 30.95 -16.53 21.81
N ARG A 467 29.82 -16.19 21.19
CA ARG A 467 29.68 -15.01 20.32
C ARG A 467 29.79 -13.71 21.10
N ASP A 468 29.16 -13.63 22.27
CA ASP A 468 29.23 -12.45 23.14
C ASP A 468 30.68 -12.20 23.62
N LEU A 469 31.47 -13.27 23.84
CA LEU A 469 32.90 -13.20 24.16
C LEU A 469 33.81 -12.84 22.96
N GLU A 470 33.37 -13.13 21.73
CA GLU A 470 34.09 -12.76 20.51
C GLU A 470 33.80 -11.31 20.08
N GLU A 471 32.62 -10.76 20.38
CA GLU A 471 32.28 -9.35 20.14
C GLU A 471 33.01 -8.38 21.08
N ASP A 472 33.25 -8.76 22.35
CA ASP A 472 34.03 -7.96 23.30
C ASP A 472 35.53 -7.86 22.93
N HIS A 473 36.03 -8.73 22.05
CA HIS A 473 37.43 -8.69 21.56
C HIS A 473 37.62 -7.87 20.27
N VAL A 474 36.53 -7.40 19.64
CA VAL A 474 36.57 -6.58 18.41
C VAL A 474 36.36 -5.08 18.71
N VAL A 475 36.05 -4.74 19.96
CA VAL A 475 36.04 -3.35 20.46
C VAL A 475 37.06 -3.21 21.59
N GLY A 476 38.34 -3.24 21.22
CA GLY A 476 39.50 -3.03 22.09
C GLY A 476 40.72 -2.60 21.29
#